data_AF-A0A259BJ00-F1
#
_entry.id   AF-A0A259BJ00-F1
#
_cell.length_a   1.000
_cell.length_b   1.000
_cell.length_c   1.000
_cell.angle_alpha   90.00
_cell.angle_beta   90.00
_cell.angle_gamma   90.00
#
_symmetry.space_group_name_H-M   'P 1'
#
loop_
_entity.id
_entity.type
_entity.pdbx_description
1 polymer ?
#
loop_
_entity_poly.entity_id
_entity_poly.type
_entity_poly.pdbx_seq_one_letter_code
_entity_poly.pdbx_strand_id
1 'polypeptide(L)'
;THRFTDPLAEPGEADLTAHVDFAALAALCSSYAYTSQGQLLTALGIHQRAAQLGLNLTGNALVQHNAATHRLTAPEEMGRLFKALAITPSHAPKPPGFA
;
A
#
# COMPACT_ATOMS: atom_id res chain seq x y z
N THR A 1 -1.76 22.73 3.62
CA THR A 1 -2.72 21.70 3.16
C THR A 1 -2.11 20.98 1.97
N HIS A 2 -1.98 19.65 2.02
CA HIS A 2 -1.53 18.88 0.85
C HIS A 2 -2.70 18.74 -0.13
N ARG A 3 -2.51 19.11 -1.39
CA ARG A 3 -3.58 19.11 -2.41
C ARG A 3 -3.00 18.81 -3.79
N PHE A 4 -3.79 18.18 -4.64
CA PHE A 4 -3.50 18.10 -6.07
C PHE A 4 -3.47 19.51 -6.70
N THR A 5 -2.62 19.67 -7.71
CA THR A 5 -2.56 20.88 -8.55
C THR A 5 -2.66 20.49 -10.01
N ASP A 6 -2.98 21.46 -10.87
CA ASP A 6 -2.91 21.26 -12.32
C ASP A 6 -1.44 20.97 -12.72
N PRO A 7 -1.15 19.83 -13.37
CA PRO A 7 0.21 19.45 -13.72
C PRO A 7 0.92 20.43 -14.67
N LEU A 8 0.19 21.34 -15.33
CA LEU A 8 0.74 22.29 -16.30
C LEU A 8 0.79 23.73 -15.78
N ALA A 9 0.30 24.02 -14.57
CA ALA A 9 0.21 25.38 -14.08
C ALA A 9 1.57 26.00 -13.72
N GLU A 10 2.43 25.24 -13.03
CA GLU A 10 3.71 25.74 -12.49
C GLU A 10 4.83 24.70 -12.70
N PRO A 11 5.33 24.54 -13.95
CA PRO A 11 6.34 23.54 -14.25
C PRO A 11 7.63 23.72 -13.44
N GLY A 12 8.07 22.66 -12.77
CA GLY A 12 9.26 22.66 -11.91
C GLY A 12 8.96 22.93 -10.43
N GLU A 13 7.78 23.45 -10.09
CA GLU A 13 7.40 23.79 -8.71
C GLU A 13 6.49 22.74 -8.04
N ALA A 14 5.98 21.79 -8.82
CA ALA A 14 5.11 20.71 -8.34
C ALA A 14 5.69 19.32 -8.65
N ASP A 15 5.51 18.39 -7.71
CA ASP A 15 5.81 16.98 -7.93
C ASP A 15 4.77 16.36 -8.88
N LEU A 16 5.26 15.65 -9.89
CA LEU A 16 4.42 15.00 -10.90
C LEU A 16 4.41 13.49 -10.67
N THR A 17 3.22 12.91 -10.70
CA THR A 17 3.03 11.47 -10.55
C THR A 17 1.99 10.96 -11.53
N ALA A 18 2.04 9.66 -11.80
CA ALA A 18 1.07 8.95 -12.62
C ALA A 18 0.80 7.58 -12.03
N HIS A 19 -0.36 7.00 -12.34
CA HIS A 19 -0.64 5.62 -11.96
C HIS A 19 0.32 4.66 -12.65
N VAL A 20 0.84 3.69 -11.88
CA VAL A 20 1.61 2.58 -12.42
C VAL A 20 0.68 1.58 -13.08
N ASP A 21 0.96 1.22 -14.33
CA ASP A 21 0.26 0.14 -15.03
C ASP A 21 0.82 -1.23 -14.62
N PHE A 22 0.27 -1.77 -13.53
CA PHE A 22 0.64 -3.10 -13.03
C PHE A 22 0.29 -4.23 -14.00
N ALA A 23 -0.72 -4.06 -14.86
CA ALA A 23 -1.08 -5.08 -15.83
C ALA A 23 -0.02 -5.18 -16.93
N ALA A 24 0.46 -4.04 -17.44
CA ALA A 24 1.56 -3.99 -18.39
C ALA A 24 2.84 -4.60 -17.81
N LEU A 25 3.18 -4.29 -16.55
CA LEU A 25 4.35 -4.88 -15.88
C LEU A 25 4.21 -6.40 -15.72
N ALA A 26 3.05 -6.87 -15.30
CA ALA A 26 2.79 -8.28 -15.08
C ALA A 26 2.82 -9.10 -16.39
N ALA A 27 2.38 -8.52 -17.51
CA ALA A 27 2.40 -9.16 -18.83
C ALA A 27 3.81 -9.52 -19.33
N LEU A 28 4.86 -8.89 -18.78
CA LEU A 28 6.26 -9.17 -19.10
C LEU A 28 6.84 -10.34 -18.29
N CYS A 29 6.09 -10.88 -17.33
CA CYS A 29 6.57 -11.86 -16.36
C CYS A 29 5.89 -13.22 -16.58
N SER A 30 6.67 -14.30 -16.57
CA SER A 30 6.12 -15.67 -16.71
C SER A 30 5.37 -16.16 -15.47
N SER A 31 5.62 -15.54 -14.31
CA SER A 31 4.94 -15.83 -13.04
C SER A 31 4.96 -14.59 -12.17
N TYR A 32 3.80 -14.24 -11.63
CA TYR A 32 3.64 -13.10 -10.74
C TYR A 32 2.43 -13.30 -9.82
N ALA A 33 2.37 -12.50 -8.75
CA ALA A 33 1.18 -12.33 -7.94
C ALA A 33 0.93 -10.84 -7.69
N TYR A 34 -0.34 -10.44 -7.70
CA TYR A 34 -0.77 -9.05 -7.58
C TYR A 34 -1.85 -8.93 -6.50
N THR A 35 -1.77 -7.87 -5.71
CA THR A 35 -2.77 -7.57 -4.68
C THR A 35 -2.79 -6.08 -4.35
N SER A 36 -3.80 -5.63 -3.60
CA SER A 36 -3.83 -4.28 -3.04
C SER A 36 -2.96 -4.16 -1.78
N GLN A 37 -2.50 -2.95 -1.45
CA GLN A 37 -1.72 -2.71 -0.24
C GLN A 37 -2.46 -3.17 1.02
N GLY A 38 -3.75 -2.85 1.12
CA GLY A 38 -4.56 -3.23 2.29
C GLY A 38 -4.64 -4.75 2.45
N GLN A 39 -4.89 -5.48 1.36
CA GLN A 39 -4.93 -6.94 1.40
C GLN A 39 -3.57 -7.55 1.75
N LEU A 40 -2.49 -7.05 1.16
CA LEU A 40 -1.13 -7.51 1.47
C LEU A 40 -0.80 -7.36 2.96
N LEU A 41 -0.98 -6.16 3.50
CA LEU A 41 -0.65 -5.86 4.90
C LEU A 41 -1.53 -6.64 5.87
N THR A 42 -2.82 -6.80 5.57
CA THR A 42 -3.74 -7.63 6.35
C THR A 42 -3.29 -9.09 6.36
N ALA A 43 -2.95 -9.66 5.20
CA ALA A 43 -2.47 -11.03 5.09
C ALA A 43 -1.13 -11.26 5.82
N LEU A 44 -0.30 -10.22 5.93
CA LEU A 44 0.95 -10.23 6.71
C LEU A 44 0.75 -9.96 8.21
N GLY A 45 -0.49 -9.74 8.67
CA GLY A 45 -0.81 -9.60 10.08
C GLY A 45 -0.65 -8.19 10.67
N ILE A 46 -0.81 -7.14 9.86
CA ILE A 46 -0.66 -5.75 10.32
C ILE A 46 -1.60 -5.42 11.49
N HIS A 47 -2.84 -5.93 11.50
CA HIS A 47 -3.81 -5.63 12.56
C HIS A 47 -3.40 -6.21 13.91
N GLN A 48 -2.89 -7.44 13.92
CA GLN A 48 -2.35 -8.09 15.11
C GLN A 48 -1.15 -7.30 15.64
N ARG A 49 -0.25 -6.88 14.74
CA ARG A 49 0.91 -6.07 15.12
C ARG A 49 0.52 -4.69 15.64
N ALA A 50 -0.43 -4.03 14.98
CA ALA A 50 -0.94 -2.73 15.40
C ALA A 50 -1.61 -2.81 16.78
N ALA A 51 -2.42 -3.85 17.04
CA ALA A 51 -3.01 -4.05 18.36
C ALA A 51 -1.95 -4.22 19.45
N GLN A 52 -0.92 -5.05 19.21
CA GLN A 52 0.17 -5.27 20.17
C GLN A 52 0.98 -4.00 20.46
N LEU A 53 1.29 -3.22 19.42
CA LEU A 53 1.99 -1.94 19.60
C LEU A 53 1.12 -0.90 20.33
N GLY A 54 -0.19 -0.94 20.11
CA GLY A 54 -1.15 -0.04 20.75
C GLY A 54 -1.31 -0.25 22.25
N LEU A 55 -0.97 -1.43 22.79
CA LEU A 55 -1.14 -1.74 24.23
C LEU A 55 -0.42 -0.75 25.16
N ASN A 56 0.71 -0.20 24.74
CA ASN A 56 1.52 0.71 25.53
C ASN A 56 1.31 2.19 25.16
N LEU A 57 0.40 2.49 24.24
CA LEU A 57 0.12 3.84 23.78
C LEU A 57 -1.12 4.41 24.48
N THR A 58 -1.08 5.71 24.77
CA THR A 58 -2.21 6.44 25.35
C THR A 58 -2.37 7.80 24.68
N GLY A 59 -3.53 8.43 24.88
CA GLY A 59 -3.82 9.77 24.39
C GLY A 59 -3.59 9.91 22.88
N ASN A 60 -2.95 11.00 22.47
CA ASN A 60 -2.73 11.33 21.06
C ASN A 60 -1.88 10.29 20.32
N ALA A 61 -0.92 9.64 21.00
CA ALA A 61 -0.06 8.64 20.37
C ALA A 61 -0.87 7.41 19.90
N LEU A 62 -1.83 6.96 20.72
CA LEU A 62 -2.73 5.86 20.34
C LEU A 62 -3.66 6.26 19.18
N VAL A 63 -4.20 7.48 19.21
CA VAL A 63 -5.06 8.01 18.13
C VAL A 63 -4.29 8.03 16.80
N GLN A 64 -3.07 8.57 16.79
CA GLN A 64 -2.24 8.64 15.59
C GLN A 64 -1.83 7.26 15.08
N HIS A 65 -1.52 6.32 15.98
CA HIS A 65 -1.20 4.93 15.63
C HIS A 65 -2.37 4.21 14.94
N ASN A 66 -3.58 4.38 15.48
CA ASN A 66 -4.78 3.81 14.89
C ASN A 66 -5.10 4.45 13.54
N ALA A 67 -4.99 5.79 13.43
CA ALA A 67 -5.19 6.51 12.18
C ALA A 67 -4.16 6.11 11.10
N ALA A 68 -2.91 5.90 11.48
CA ALA A 68 -1.86 5.42 10.57
C ALA A 68 -2.17 4.01 10.05
N THR A 69 -2.57 3.10 10.94
CA THR A 69 -2.98 1.75 10.55
C THR A 69 -4.18 1.81 9.60
N HIS A 70 -5.20 2.60 9.92
CA HIS A 70 -6.38 2.78 9.06
C HIS A 70 -6.00 3.32 7.68
N ARG A 71 -5.23 4.41 7.62
CA ARG A 71 -4.80 5.01 6.35
C ARG A 71 -4.05 4.02 5.45
N LEU A 72 -3.25 3.13 6.04
CA LEU A 72 -2.51 2.10 5.28
C LEU A 72 -3.40 0.98 4.74
N THR A 73 -4.47 0.61 5.45
CA THR A 73 -5.25 -0.60 5.13
C THR A 73 -6.64 -0.34 4.54
N ALA A 74 -7.24 0.82 4.83
CA ALA A 74 -8.62 1.12 4.48
C ALA A 74 -8.79 1.31 2.96
N PRO A 75 -9.83 0.71 2.34
CA PRO A 75 -10.04 0.79 0.89
C PRO A 75 -10.24 2.19 0.33
N GLU A 76 -10.81 3.11 1.11
CA GLU A 76 -11.06 4.51 0.77
C GLU A 76 -9.83 5.41 0.94
N GLU A 77 -8.78 4.90 1.57
CA GLU A 77 -7.48 5.56 1.77
C GLU A 77 -6.43 4.89 0.86
N MET A 78 -5.26 4.53 1.39
CA MET A 78 -4.19 3.92 0.61
C MET A 78 -4.44 2.43 0.32
N GLY A 79 -5.32 1.77 1.07
CA GLY A 79 -5.49 0.32 1.05
C GLY A 79 -5.89 -0.22 -0.30
N ARG A 80 -6.78 0.46 -1.03
CA ARG A 80 -7.10 0.13 -2.43
C ARG A 80 -6.23 0.89 -3.40
N LEU A 81 -5.88 2.16 -3.13
CA LEU A 81 -5.14 3.00 -4.08
C LEU A 81 -3.78 2.40 -4.44
N PHE A 82 -3.00 2.00 -3.44
CA PHE A 82 -1.70 1.37 -3.61
C PHE A 82 -1.82 -0.13 -3.85
N LYS A 83 -0.90 -0.68 -4.65
CA LYS A 83 -0.86 -2.09 -5.05
C LYS A 83 0.53 -2.65 -4.87
N ALA A 84 0.62 -3.97 -4.82
CA ALA A 84 1.88 -4.69 -4.77
C ALA A 84 1.90 -5.79 -5.85
N LEU A 85 3.08 -5.98 -6.44
CA LEU A 85 3.37 -7.01 -7.43
C LEU A 85 4.60 -7.79 -6.97
N ALA A 86 4.46 -9.10 -6.85
CA ALA A 86 5.57 -10.02 -6.63
C ALA A 86 5.90 -10.74 -7.94
N ILE A 87 7.16 -10.69 -8.35
CA ILE A 87 7.68 -11.41 -9.52
C ILE A 87 8.58 -12.52 -9.00
N THR A 88 8.29 -13.77 -9.38
CA THR A 88 8.99 -14.95 -8.87
C THR A 88 9.29 -15.94 -10.00
N PRO A 89 10.27 -16.86 -9.83
CA PRO A 89 10.41 -18.00 -10.72
C PRO A 89 9.10 -18.82 -10.79
N SER A 90 8.74 -19.35 -11.96
CA SER A 90 7.45 -20.03 -12.18
C SER A 90 7.19 -21.27 -11.32
N HIS A 91 8.24 -21.87 -10.74
CA HIS A 91 8.16 -23.04 -9.88
C HIS A 91 8.19 -22.67 -8.38
N ALA A 92 8.38 -21.40 -8.04
CA ALA A 92 8.42 -20.95 -6.66
C ALA A 92 6.99 -20.72 -6.13
N PRO A 93 6.72 -21.01 -4.84
CA PRO A 93 5.45 -20.65 -4.23
C PRO A 93 5.27 -19.12 -4.22
N LYS A 94 4.02 -18.66 -4.16
CA LYS A 94 3.73 -17.25 -3.95
C LYS A 94 4.34 -16.79 -2.60
N PRO A 95 4.93 -15.58 -2.53
CA PRO A 95 5.41 -15.05 -1.26
C PRO A 95 4.28 -14.86 -0.25
N PRO A 96 4.57 -14.88 1.06
CA PRO A 96 3.60 -14.53 2.10
C PRO A 96 2.90 -13.20 1.79
N GLY A 97 1.60 -13.14 2.04
CA GLY A 97 0.78 -11.96 1.78
C GLY A 97 0.24 -11.83 0.34
N PHE A 98 0.63 -12.73 -0.56
CA PHE A 98 0.12 -12.81 -1.94
C PHE A 98 -0.71 -14.08 -2.23
N ALA A 99 -1.07 -14.83 -1.19
CA ALA A 99 -1.85 -16.06 -1.30
C ALA A 99 -3.32 -15.79 -1.61
#